data_AF-A0A929Y495-F1
#
_entry.id   AF-A0A929Y495-F1
#
_cell.length_a   1.000
_cell.length_b   1.000
_cell.length_c   1.000
_cell.angle_alpha   90.00
_cell.angle_beta   90.00
_cell.angle_gamma   90.00
#
_symmetry.space_group_name_H-M   'P 1'
#
loop_
_entity.id
_entity.type
_entity.pdbx_description
1 polymer ?
#
loop_
_entity_poly.entity_id
_entity_poly.type
_entity_poly.pdbx_seq_one_letter_code
_entity_poly.pdbx_strand_id
1 'polypeptide(L)'
;VLLEKIEQAVKLIRSKGIGIYFCTQNPADIPPQVLAQLSNRVEHGLRAYTPAEQKAVKAAAEAFRENPSFDTRTTILNLGVGEAVVSFLGEDGIPQIAQKIKVLPPQSSFTAATEEDRLSAAKNSLLYQKYITPVDPDSAYEFLERMGLEKSKQQEELEREKAAQKQQEAEEKVRAAEEKRLEAQRQKAEEKARQAAERELQKEKTAKDRANARAIKSVGNSAAGTIGRELGKAAGSSFGTFGKRLGGNVGASLARGILGTLFK
;
A
#
# COMPACT_ATOMS: atom_id res chain seq x y z
N VAL A 1 -20.30 -3.05 10.65
CA VAL A 1 -19.73 -2.19 9.59
C VAL A 1 -20.77 -1.41 8.78
N LEU A 2 -21.66 -2.02 7.98
CA LEU A 2 -22.63 -1.24 7.17
C LEU A 2 -23.67 -0.50 8.03
N LEU A 3 -24.30 -1.22 8.97
CA LEU A 3 -25.32 -0.65 9.86
C LEU A 3 -24.77 0.54 10.67
N GLU A 4 -23.57 0.39 11.23
CA GLU A 4 -22.86 1.45 11.98
C GLU A 4 -22.58 2.69 11.11
N LYS A 5 -22.21 2.48 9.84
CA LYS A 5 -22.01 3.59 8.89
C LYS A 5 -23.32 4.30 8.56
N ILE A 6 -24.44 3.58 8.41
CA ILE A 6 -25.77 4.16 8.20
C ILE A 6 -26.17 4.99 9.42
N GLU A 7 -26.01 4.45 10.64
CA GLU A 7 -26.28 5.20 11.87
C GLU A 7 -25.43 6.47 11.98
N GLN A 8 -24.14 6.38 11.66
CA GLN A 8 -23.23 7.53 11.67
C GLN A 8 -23.65 8.58 10.62
N ALA A 9 -24.02 8.14 9.41
CA ALA A 9 -24.50 9.03 8.35
C ALA A 9 -25.76 9.77 8.80
N VAL A 10 -26.77 9.07 9.33
CA VAL A 10 -28.04 9.66 9.80
C VAL A 10 -27.81 10.72 10.90
N LYS A 11 -26.82 10.53 11.76
CA LYS A 11 -26.47 11.53 12.80
C LYS A 11 -25.82 12.79 12.21
N LEU A 12 -24.98 12.65 11.19
CA LEU A 12 -24.19 13.76 10.65
C LEU A 12 -24.97 14.67 9.69
N ILE A 13 -25.84 14.08 8.86
CA ILE A 13 -26.57 14.75 7.78
C ILE A 13 -27.49 15.88 8.24
N ARG A 14 -28.03 15.82 9.47
CA ARG A 14 -29.00 16.82 9.97
C ARG A 14 -28.37 18.22 9.98
N SER A 15 -27.07 18.31 10.29
CA SER A 15 -26.30 19.55 10.30
C SER A 15 -25.92 20.07 8.91
N LYS A 16 -26.14 19.27 7.85
CA LYS A 16 -25.73 19.55 6.48
C LYS A 16 -26.89 19.94 5.56
N GLY A 17 -28.12 20.03 6.09
CA GLY A 17 -29.29 20.37 5.29
C GLY A 17 -29.73 19.26 4.32
N ILE A 18 -29.34 18.01 4.58
CA ILE A 18 -29.70 16.86 3.75
C ILE A 18 -30.88 16.13 4.38
N GLY A 19 -31.96 15.94 3.62
CA GLY A 19 -33.12 15.13 4.02
C GLY A 19 -32.93 13.66 3.63
N ILE A 20 -33.27 12.74 4.54
CA ILE A 20 -33.33 11.30 4.27
C ILE A 20 -34.73 10.79 4.54
N TYR A 21 -35.21 9.93 3.63
CA TYR A 21 -36.48 9.24 3.72
C TYR A 21 -36.22 7.74 3.68
N PHE A 22 -36.73 7.02 4.68
CA PHE A 22 -36.73 5.56 4.69
C PHE A 22 -38.12 5.07 4.29
N CYS A 23 -38.20 4.36 3.17
CA CYS A 23 -39.43 3.78 2.64
C CYS A 23 -39.33 2.26 2.73
N THR A 24 -40.09 1.64 3.64
CA THR A 24 -40.14 0.19 3.83
C THR A 24 -41.59 -0.29 4.01
N GLN A 25 -41.83 -1.57 3.72
CA GLN A 25 -43.08 -2.26 4.02
C GLN A 25 -43.13 -2.77 5.47
N ASN A 26 -41.97 -2.98 6.10
CA ASN A 26 -41.88 -3.49 7.46
C ASN A 26 -41.08 -2.52 8.35
N PRO A 27 -41.69 -1.94 9.40
CA PRO A 27 -40.99 -1.02 10.28
C PRO A 27 -39.78 -1.65 10.99
N ALA A 28 -39.72 -2.99 11.11
CA ALA A 28 -38.60 -3.70 11.70
C ALA A 28 -37.31 -3.65 10.84
N ASP A 29 -37.40 -3.25 9.57
CA ASP A 29 -36.24 -3.13 8.68
C ASP A 29 -35.36 -1.92 9.04
N ILE A 30 -35.90 -0.95 9.79
CA ILE A 30 -35.18 0.25 10.22
C ILE A 30 -34.65 0.03 11.64
N PRO A 31 -33.33 0.13 11.87
CA PRO A 31 -32.76 0.00 13.20
C PRO A 31 -33.37 0.99 14.21
N PRO A 32 -33.64 0.59 15.46
CA PRO A 32 -34.24 1.47 16.47
C PRO A 32 -33.46 2.77 16.68
N GLN A 33 -32.13 2.73 16.60
CA GLN A 33 -31.25 3.90 16.72
C GLN A 33 -31.50 4.93 15.62
N VAL A 34 -31.76 4.47 14.39
CA VAL A 34 -32.11 5.32 13.26
C VAL A 34 -33.54 5.82 13.40
N LEU A 35 -34.47 4.92 13.73
CA LEU A 35 -35.88 5.22 13.90
C LEU A 35 -36.11 6.30 14.98
N ALA A 36 -35.31 6.32 16.04
CA ALA A 36 -35.33 7.35 17.08
C ALA A 36 -34.86 8.74 16.61
N GLN A 37 -34.10 8.82 15.51
CA GLN A 37 -33.65 10.10 14.91
C GLN A 37 -34.65 10.64 13.88
N LEU A 38 -35.63 9.84 13.46
CA LEU A 38 -36.64 10.24 12.48
C LEU A 38 -37.81 10.94 13.18
N SER A 39 -37.91 12.25 12.94
CA SER A 39 -38.90 13.11 13.57
C SER A 39 -40.25 13.15 12.83
N ASN A 40 -40.21 12.89 11.51
CA ASN A 40 -41.38 12.86 10.65
C ASN A 40 -41.74 11.41 10.35
N ARG A 41 -43.02 11.07 10.48
CA ARG A 41 -43.50 9.69 10.32
C ARG A 41 -44.77 9.67 9.48
N VAL A 42 -44.82 8.69 8.58
CA VAL A 42 -45.99 8.36 7.75
C VAL A 42 -46.13 6.85 7.80
N GLU A 43 -47.12 6.37 8.54
CA GLU A 43 -47.39 4.94 8.71
C GLU A 43 -48.65 4.57 7.95
N HIS A 44 -48.51 3.69 6.97
CA HIS A 44 -49.64 3.09 6.27
C HIS A 44 -50.22 1.91 7.04
N GLY A 45 -51.32 1.35 6.55
CA GLY A 45 -51.95 0.20 7.20
C GLY A 45 -51.02 -1.00 7.27
N LEU A 46 -50.73 -1.45 8.50
CA LEU A 46 -49.99 -2.68 8.74
C LEU A 46 -50.98 -3.82 9.01
N ARG A 47 -50.68 -4.98 8.43
CA ARG A 47 -51.41 -6.22 8.72
C ARG A 47 -50.57 -7.06 9.68
N ALA A 48 -51.18 -7.48 10.78
CA ALA A 48 -50.51 -8.30 11.79
C ALA A 48 -51.29 -9.58 12.06
N TYR A 49 -50.79 -10.69 11.54
CA TYR A 49 -51.33 -12.03 11.72
C TYR A 49 -50.48 -12.85 12.71
N THR A 50 -49.19 -12.53 12.82
CA THR A 50 -48.25 -13.20 13.72
C THR A 50 -47.95 -12.38 14.98
N PRO A 51 -47.51 -13.02 16.08
CA PRO A 51 -47.09 -12.29 17.28
C PRO A 51 -45.93 -11.31 17.05
N ALA A 52 -45.05 -11.61 16.10
CA ALA A 52 -43.94 -10.72 15.73
C ALA A 52 -44.47 -9.44 15.07
N GLU A 53 -45.41 -9.57 14.12
CA GLU A 53 -46.04 -8.42 13.47
C GLU A 53 -46.88 -7.60 14.46
N GLN A 54 -47.57 -8.24 15.41
CA GLN A 54 -48.31 -7.50 16.45
C GLN A 54 -47.39 -6.64 17.33
N LYS A 55 -46.18 -7.14 17.64
CA LYS A 55 -45.16 -6.35 18.34
C LYS A 55 -44.65 -5.19 17.48
N ALA A 56 -44.45 -5.42 16.18
CA ALA A 56 -44.04 -4.38 15.23
C ALA A 56 -45.09 -3.27 15.12
N VAL A 57 -46.37 -3.61 14.99
CA VAL A 57 -47.47 -2.63 14.98
C VAL A 57 -47.55 -1.85 16.29
N LYS A 58 -47.35 -2.53 17.43
CA LYS A 58 -47.32 -1.86 18.73
C LYS A 58 -46.16 -0.84 18.81
N ALA A 59 -44.95 -1.25 18.41
CA ALA A 59 -43.79 -0.37 18.41
C ALA A 59 -43.96 0.82 17.44
N ALA A 60 -44.55 0.59 16.26
CA ALA A 60 -44.87 1.66 15.32
C ALA A 60 -45.86 2.67 15.92
N ALA A 61 -46.91 2.18 16.58
CA ALA A 61 -47.91 3.03 17.23
C ALA A 61 -47.33 3.86 18.39
N GLU A 62 -46.48 3.26 19.23
CA GLU A 62 -45.80 3.94 20.35
C GLU A 62 -44.79 5.00 19.88
N ALA A 63 -44.35 4.94 18.62
CA ALA A 63 -43.46 5.95 18.04
C ALA A 63 -44.18 7.26 17.66
N PHE A 64 -45.52 7.28 17.75
CA PHE A 64 -46.33 8.47 17.51
C PHE A 64 -46.70 9.18 18.82
N ARG A 65 -46.89 10.49 18.73
CA ARG A 65 -47.49 11.25 19.83
C ARG A 65 -48.97 10.89 19.95
N GLU A 66 -49.37 10.49 21.16
CA GLU A 66 -50.74 10.06 21.46
C GLU A 66 -51.77 11.10 21.03
N ASN A 67 -52.85 10.61 20.42
CA ASN A 67 -54.02 11.42 20.07
C ASN A 67 -55.20 11.01 20.98
N PRO A 68 -55.79 11.94 21.76
CA PRO A 68 -56.97 11.65 22.58
C PRO A 68 -58.20 11.20 21.78
N SER A 69 -58.26 11.52 20.49
CA SER A 69 -59.41 11.26 19.62
C SER A 69 -59.46 9.84 19.08
N PHE A 70 -58.34 9.11 19.06
CA PHE A 70 -58.29 7.73 18.57
C PHE A 70 -57.07 6.96 19.10
N ASP A 71 -57.22 5.64 19.24
CA ASP A 71 -56.08 4.76 19.53
C ASP A 71 -55.25 4.53 18.25
N THR A 72 -53.96 4.90 18.30
CA THR A 72 -53.08 4.84 17.13
C THR A 72 -52.85 3.40 16.67
N ARG A 73 -52.71 2.46 17.61
CA ARG A 73 -52.47 1.05 17.31
C ARG A 73 -53.66 0.42 16.58
N THR A 74 -54.86 0.57 17.12
CA THR A 74 -56.10 0.10 16.48
C THR A 74 -56.33 0.79 15.14
N THR A 75 -55.99 2.08 15.04
CA THR A 75 -56.12 2.82 13.79
C THR A 75 -55.21 2.23 12.70
N ILE A 76 -53.91 2.03 12.99
CA ILE A 76 -52.95 1.45 12.03
C ILE A 76 -53.43 0.09 11.50
N LEU A 77 -53.99 -0.77 12.35
CA LEU A 77 -54.53 -2.08 11.95
C LEU A 77 -55.73 -1.97 11.00
N ASN A 78 -56.53 -0.91 11.14
CA ASN A 78 -57.80 -0.72 10.44
C ASN A 78 -57.71 0.22 9.24
N LEU A 79 -56.53 0.75 8.91
CA LEU A 79 -56.36 1.63 7.74
C LEU A 79 -56.68 0.88 6.44
N GLY A 80 -57.37 1.59 5.55
CA GLY A 80 -57.61 1.19 4.16
C GLY A 80 -56.45 1.58 3.22
N VAL A 81 -56.57 1.18 1.95
CA VAL A 81 -55.63 1.62 0.89
C VAL A 81 -55.76 3.14 0.72
N GLY A 82 -54.62 3.83 0.69
CA GLY A 82 -54.57 5.29 0.59
C GLY A 82 -54.86 6.02 1.90
N GLU A 83 -54.96 5.32 3.03
CA GLU A 83 -55.00 5.95 4.36
C GLU A 83 -53.65 5.81 5.07
N ALA A 84 -53.34 6.75 5.96
CA ALA A 84 -52.13 6.74 6.78
C ALA A 84 -52.35 7.43 8.14
N VAL A 85 -51.51 7.09 9.12
CA VAL A 85 -51.30 7.91 10.32
C VAL A 85 -50.01 8.70 10.13
N VAL A 86 -50.06 10.01 10.36
CA VAL A 86 -48.92 10.91 10.19
C VAL A 86 -48.63 11.71 11.45
N SER A 87 -47.35 12.01 11.65
CA SER A 87 -46.88 12.99 12.62
C SER A 87 -45.68 13.69 12.02
N PHE A 88 -45.77 15.01 11.92
CA PHE A 88 -44.72 15.88 11.40
C PHE A 88 -44.26 16.84 12.49
N LEU A 89 -43.06 17.36 12.34
CA LEU A 89 -42.56 18.45 13.18
C LEU A 89 -43.38 19.73 12.97
N GLY A 90 -43.77 20.37 14.07
CA GLY A 90 -44.25 21.75 14.07
C GLY A 90 -43.13 22.75 13.81
N GLU A 91 -43.50 24.03 13.74
CA GLU A 91 -42.56 25.15 13.56
C GLU A 91 -41.55 25.28 14.71
N ASP A 92 -41.92 24.81 15.89
CA ASP A 92 -41.09 24.70 17.10
C ASP A 92 -40.15 23.49 17.09
N GLY A 93 -40.20 22.65 16.05
CA GLY A 93 -39.42 21.43 15.95
C GLY A 93 -39.90 20.29 16.85
N ILE A 94 -41.12 20.39 17.40
CA ILE A 94 -41.74 19.35 18.24
C ILE A 94 -42.68 18.50 17.36
N PRO A 95 -42.65 17.16 17.47
CA PRO A 95 -43.62 16.31 16.78
C PRO A 95 -45.07 16.64 17.17
N GLN A 96 -45.91 16.84 16.15
CA GLN A 96 -47.33 17.07 16.33
C GLN A 96 -48.07 15.78 16.69
N ILE A 97 -49.26 15.92 17.26
CA ILE A 97 -50.16 14.82 17.58
C ILE A 97 -50.44 14.00 16.33
N ALA A 98 -50.47 12.67 16.45
CA ALA A 98 -50.77 11.77 15.35
C ALA A 98 -52.11 12.10 14.69
N GLN A 99 -52.16 12.19 13.37
CA GLN A 99 -53.39 12.45 12.61
C GLN A 99 -53.65 11.30 11.64
N LYS A 100 -54.91 10.86 11.56
CA LYS A 100 -55.37 9.98 10.48
C LYS A 100 -55.64 10.83 9.24
N ILE A 101 -55.02 10.50 8.12
CA ILE A 101 -55.18 11.21 6.84
C ILE A 101 -55.52 10.25 5.70
N LYS A 102 -55.99 10.83 4.60
CA LYS A 102 -56.04 10.18 3.28
C LYS A 102 -54.96 10.77 2.40
N VAL A 103 -54.18 9.91 1.78
CA VAL A 103 -53.11 10.27 0.85
C VAL A 103 -53.74 10.50 -0.52
N LEU A 104 -53.49 11.68 -1.08
CA LEU A 104 -53.91 11.99 -2.44
C LEU A 104 -53.17 11.04 -3.40
N PRO A 105 -53.88 10.33 -4.31
CA PRO A 105 -53.21 9.42 -5.24
C PRO A 105 -52.27 10.20 -6.15
N PRO A 106 -51.12 9.61 -6.52
CA PRO A 106 -50.20 10.25 -7.44
C PRO A 106 -50.89 10.47 -8.79
N GLN A 107 -50.64 11.63 -9.39
CA GLN A 107 -51.08 11.94 -10.76
C GLN A 107 -50.12 11.38 -11.83
N SER A 108 -49.23 10.46 -11.44
CA SER A 108 -48.28 9.79 -12.33
C SER A 108 -48.78 8.42 -12.75
N SER A 109 -48.34 7.97 -13.92
CA SER A 109 -48.49 6.56 -14.29
C SER A 109 -47.54 5.68 -13.46
N PHE A 110 -47.97 4.46 -13.13
CA PHE A 110 -47.10 3.41 -12.58
C PHE A 110 -46.28 2.69 -13.67
N THR A 111 -46.53 2.99 -14.94
CA THR A 111 -45.75 2.44 -16.06
C THR A 111 -44.45 3.21 -16.24
N ALA A 112 -43.40 2.53 -16.68
CA ALA A 112 -42.17 3.19 -17.09
C ALA A 112 -42.47 4.21 -18.20
N ALA A 113 -41.93 5.43 -18.06
CA ALA A 113 -42.05 6.44 -19.11
C ALA A 113 -41.36 5.94 -20.39
N THR A 114 -42.00 6.15 -21.54
CA THR A 114 -41.41 5.80 -22.84
C THR A 114 -40.17 6.64 -23.10
N GLU A 115 -39.31 6.21 -24.01
CA GLU A 115 -38.14 7.01 -24.39
C GLU A 115 -38.56 8.35 -25.01
N GLU A 116 -39.65 8.36 -25.80
CA GLU A 116 -40.21 9.56 -26.39
C GLU A 116 -40.70 10.55 -25.33
N ASP A 117 -41.44 10.07 -24.32
CA ASP A 117 -41.92 10.92 -23.22
C ASP A 117 -40.76 11.54 -22.45
N ARG A 118 -39.72 10.75 -22.16
CA ARG A 118 -38.52 11.25 -21.45
C ARG A 118 -37.79 12.30 -22.28
N LEU A 119 -37.57 12.07 -23.57
CA LEU A 119 -36.89 13.01 -24.46
C LEU A 119 -37.70 14.28 -24.66
N SER A 120 -39.01 14.17 -24.81
CA SER A 120 -39.94 15.30 -24.92
C SER A 120 -39.92 16.15 -23.65
N ALA A 121 -40.08 15.52 -22.48
CA ALA A 121 -40.01 16.21 -21.19
C ALA A 121 -38.66 16.89 -20.97
N ALA A 122 -37.55 16.22 -21.32
CA ALA A 122 -36.22 16.79 -21.23
C ALA A 122 -36.06 18.01 -22.14
N LYS A 123 -36.45 17.91 -23.43
CA LYS A 123 -36.35 18.99 -24.42
C LYS A 123 -37.20 20.21 -24.07
N ASN A 124 -38.37 19.99 -23.46
CA ASN A 124 -39.28 21.06 -23.04
C ASN A 124 -38.84 21.75 -21.74
N SER A 125 -37.83 21.22 -21.04
CA SER A 125 -37.30 21.84 -19.84
C SER A 125 -36.48 23.09 -20.19
N LEU A 126 -36.68 24.18 -19.44
CA LEU A 126 -35.82 25.38 -19.53
C LEU A 126 -34.34 25.05 -19.24
N LEU A 127 -34.08 23.94 -18.54
CA LEU A 127 -32.74 23.49 -18.18
C LEU A 127 -32.09 22.63 -19.27
N TYR A 128 -32.81 22.31 -20.36
CA TYR A 128 -32.33 21.41 -21.40
C TYR A 128 -30.99 21.86 -21.98
N GLN A 129 -30.86 23.13 -22.37
CA GLN A 129 -29.61 23.64 -22.94
C GLN A 129 -28.41 23.51 -22.00
N LYS A 130 -28.65 23.55 -20.68
CA LYS A 130 -27.59 23.44 -19.67
C LYS A 130 -27.18 21.99 -19.41
N TYR A 131 -28.13 21.05 -19.42
CA TYR A 131 -27.90 19.66 -19.00
C TYR A 131 -28.03 18.61 -20.11
N ILE A 132 -28.23 19.03 -21.37
CA ILE A 132 -28.30 18.09 -22.51
C ILE A 132 -27.00 17.31 -22.69
N THR A 133 -25.86 17.96 -22.49
CA THR A 133 -24.55 17.33 -22.64
C THR A 133 -24.29 16.49 -21.40
N PRO A 134 -24.22 15.15 -21.51
CA PRO A 134 -23.86 14.32 -20.39
C PRO A 134 -22.42 14.64 -19.97
N VAL A 135 -22.23 14.81 -18.67
CA VAL A 135 -20.91 14.96 -18.07
C VAL A 135 -20.68 13.71 -17.24
N ASP A 136 -19.66 12.93 -17.60
CA ASP A 136 -19.20 11.79 -16.81
C ASP A 136 -17.94 12.23 -16.04
N PRO A 137 -18.08 12.62 -14.76
CA PRO A 137 -16.96 13.08 -13.97
C PRO A 137 -16.08 11.89 -13.55
N ASP A 138 -14.77 12.14 -13.48
CA ASP A 138 -13.80 11.18 -12.95
C ASP A 138 -14.21 10.74 -11.54
N SER A 139 -14.57 9.46 -11.38
CA SER A 139 -15.04 8.97 -10.10
C SER A 139 -13.90 8.97 -9.08
N ALA A 140 -14.23 9.09 -7.80
CA ALA A 140 -13.21 9.02 -6.74
C ALA A 140 -12.40 7.71 -6.80
N TYR A 141 -13.05 6.63 -7.26
CA TYR A 141 -12.40 5.33 -7.47
C TYR A 141 -11.37 5.39 -8.60
N GLU A 142 -11.76 5.87 -9.79
CA GLU A 142 -10.89 5.98 -10.96
C GLU A 142 -9.72 6.94 -10.72
N PHE A 143 -9.97 8.05 -10.01
CA PHE A 143 -8.93 8.98 -9.60
C PHE A 143 -7.90 8.32 -8.67
N LEU A 144 -8.36 7.58 -7.65
CA LEU A 144 -7.49 6.87 -6.72
C LEU A 144 -6.69 5.75 -7.39
N GLU A 145 -7.31 5.02 -8.31
CA GLU A 145 -6.66 3.98 -9.10
C GLU A 145 -5.54 4.57 -9.96
N ARG A 146 -5.81 5.68 -10.66
CA ARG A 146 -4.81 6.39 -11.47
C ARG A 146 -3.64 6.87 -10.61
N MET A 147 -3.91 7.48 -9.46
CA MET A 147 -2.85 7.89 -8.53
C MET A 147 -2.04 6.70 -8.00
N GLY A 148 -2.69 5.55 -7.75
CA GLY A 148 -2.01 4.32 -7.36
C GLY A 148 -1.07 3.81 -8.45
N LEU A 149 -1.54 3.77 -9.70
CA LEU A 149 -0.76 3.37 -10.87
C LEU A 149 0.41 4.32 -11.15
N GLU A 150 0.20 5.63 -11.03
CA GLU A 150 1.26 6.63 -11.18
C GLU A 150 2.35 6.47 -10.12
N LYS A 151 1.97 6.26 -8.85
CA LYS A 151 2.93 5.98 -7.78
C LYS A 151 3.71 4.69 -8.02
N SER A 152 3.05 3.63 -8.49
CA SER A 152 3.71 2.37 -8.82
C SER A 152 4.74 2.56 -9.94
N LYS A 153 4.37 3.27 -11.01
CA LYS A 153 5.28 3.57 -12.13
C LYS A 153 6.48 4.42 -11.70
N GLN A 154 6.25 5.45 -10.88
CA GLN A 154 7.33 6.27 -10.34
C GLN A 154 8.29 5.46 -9.45
N GLN A 155 7.76 4.53 -8.65
CA GLN A 155 8.59 3.64 -7.84
C GLN A 155 9.42 2.69 -8.72
N GLU A 156 8.82 2.09 -9.75
CA GLU A 156 9.55 1.23 -10.68
C GLU A 156 10.64 1.98 -11.45
N GLU A 157 10.38 3.22 -11.89
CA GLU A 157 11.35 4.04 -12.60
C GLU A 157 12.52 4.42 -11.68
N LEU A 158 12.22 4.84 -10.44
CA LEU A 158 13.24 5.13 -9.44
C LEU A 158 14.09 3.88 -9.09
N GLU A 159 13.48 2.70 -9.05
CA GLU A 159 14.20 1.44 -8.83
C GLU A 159 15.09 1.07 -10.03
N ARG A 160 14.63 1.29 -11.26
CA ARG A 160 15.43 1.08 -12.48
C ARG A 160 16.61 2.05 -12.55
N GLU A 161 16.40 3.32 -12.23
CA GLU A 161 17.48 4.32 -12.17
C GLU A 161 18.53 3.94 -11.12
N LYS A 162 18.09 3.54 -9.92
CA LYS A 162 19.00 3.05 -8.88
C LYS A 162 19.75 1.78 -9.30
N ALA A 163 19.09 0.87 -10.03
CA ALA A 163 19.73 -0.33 -10.55
C ALA A 163 20.76 0.00 -11.64
N ALA A 164 20.45 0.92 -12.55
CA ALA A 164 21.36 1.39 -13.59
C ALA A 164 22.58 2.12 -13.00
N GLN A 165 22.37 2.99 -12.01
CA GLN A 165 23.46 3.65 -11.28
C GLN A 165 24.37 2.64 -10.58
N LYS A 166 23.80 1.64 -9.90
CA LYS A 166 24.59 0.56 -9.27
C LYS A 166 25.38 -0.26 -10.29
N GLN A 167 24.82 -0.52 -11.48
CA GLN A 167 25.52 -1.21 -12.56
C GLN A 167 26.69 -0.36 -13.10
N GLN A 168 26.46 0.93 -13.33
CA GLN A 168 27.52 1.86 -13.78
C GLN A 168 28.64 1.96 -12.74
N GLU A 169 28.31 2.13 -11.45
CA GLU A 169 29.31 2.14 -10.38
C GLU A 169 30.08 0.80 -10.28
N ALA A 170 29.40 -0.33 -10.50
CA ALA A 170 30.05 -1.64 -10.50
C ALA A 170 31.01 -1.79 -11.69
N GLU A 171 30.59 -1.38 -12.88
CA GLU A 171 31.43 -1.38 -14.08
C GLU A 171 32.63 -0.45 -13.94
N GLU A 172 32.44 0.75 -13.39
CA GLU A 172 33.52 1.71 -13.14
C GLU A 172 34.52 1.17 -12.11
N LYS A 173 34.05 0.52 -11.04
CA LYS A 173 34.91 -0.17 -10.07
C LYS A 173 35.69 -1.32 -10.69
N VAL A 174 35.08 -2.09 -11.60
CA VAL A 174 35.76 -3.17 -12.33
C VAL A 174 36.84 -2.61 -13.25
N ARG A 175 36.54 -1.56 -14.03
CA ARG A 175 37.53 -0.89 -14.90
C ARG A 175 38.69 -0.30 -14.11
N ALA A 176 38.40 0.41 -13.01
CA ALA A 176 39.42 0.98 -12.13
C ALA A 176 40.30 -0.11 -11.47
N ALA A 177 39.74 -1.28 -11.14
CA ALA A 177 40.49 -2.41 -10.62
C ALA A 177 41.38 -3.06 -11.70
N GLU A 178 40.91 -3.13 -12.94
CA GLU A 178 41.65 -3.66 -14.08
C GLU A 178 42.83 -2.75 -14.48
N GLU A 179 42.60 -1.44 -14.55
CA GLU A 179 43.66 -0.45 -14.81
C GLU A 179 44.76 -0.49 -13.76
N LYS A 180 44.40 -0.49 -12.47
CA LYS A 180 45.37 -0.64 -11.36
C LYS A 180 46.17 -1.93 -11.45
N ARG A 181 45.54 -3.03 -11.87
CA ARG A 181 46.20 -4.33 -12.03
C ARG A 181 47.18 -4.32 -13.20
N LEU A 182 46.82 -3.67 -14.31
CA LEU A 182 47.69 -3.50 -15.48
C LEU A 182 48.91 -2.61 -15.14
N GLU A 183 48.68 -1.52 -14.41
CA GLU A 183 49.73 -0.59 -13.98
C GLU A 183 50.71 -1.26 -13.00
N ALA A 184 50.19 -2.02 -12.03
CA ALA A 184 51.02 -2.81 -11.12
C ALA A 184 51.86 -3.90 -11.86
N GLN A 185 51.33 -4.46 -12.96
CA GLN A 185 52.11 -5.39 -13.79
C GLN A 185 53.22 -4.68 -14.56
N ARG A 186 52.97 -3.48 -15.11
CA ARG A 186 53.98 -2.66 -15.80
C ARG A 186 55.09 -2.23 -14.85
N GLN A 187 54.76 -1.74 -13.67
CA GLN A 187 55.75 -1.36 -12.64
C GLN A 187 56.62 -2.55 -12.24
N LYS A 188 56.02 -3.74 -12.02
CA LYS A 188 56.79 -4.97 -11.73
C LYS A 188 57.69 -5.41 -12.88
N ALA A 189 57.27 -5.20 -14.13
CA ALA A 189 58.07 -5.53 -15.31
C ALA A 189 59.26 -4.56 -15.46
N GLU A 190 59.03 -3.27 -15.26
CA GLU A 190 60.07 -2.24 -15.27
C GLU A 190 61.08 -2.44 -14.13
N GLU A 191 60.61 -2.75 -12.93
CA GLU A 191 61.49 -3.05 -11.79
C GLU A 191 62.35 -4.28 -12.05
N LYS A 192 61.77 -5.36 -12.61
CA LYS A 192 62.53 -6.54 -13.03
C LYS A 192 63.54 -6.22 -14.13
N ALA A 193 63.18 -5.37 -15.09
CA ALA A 193 64.10 -4.95 -16.16
C ALA A 193 65.28 -4.11 -15.61
N ARG A 194 65.02 -3.19 -14.68
CA ARG A 194 66.07 -2.44 -13.98
C ARG A 194 66.99 -3.35 -13.18
N GLN A 195 66.44 -4.29 -12.41
CA GLN A 195 67.23 -5.28 -11.67
C GLN A 195 68.05 -6.18 -12.59
N ALA A 196 67.52 -6.56 -13.76
CA ALA A 196 68.26 -7.33 -14.76
C ALA A 196 69.42 -6.51 -15.36
N ALA A 197 69.17 -5.25 -15.72
CA ALA A 197 70.19 -4.34 -16.25
C ALA A 197 71.30 -4.05 -15.22
N GLU A 198 70.95 -3.82 -13.94
CA GLU A 198 71.92 -3.67 -12.86
C GLU A 198 72.75 -4.94 -12.65
N ARG A 199 72.13 -6.12 -12.72
CA ARG A 199 72.86 -7.40 -12.66
C ARG A 199 73.81 -7.59 -13.85
N GLU A 200 73.45 -7.13 -15.04
CA GLU A 200 74.35 -7.18 -16.20
C GLU A 200 75.52 -6.20 -16.05
N LEU A 201 75.26 -4.97 -15.60
CA LEU A 201 76.31 -3.99 -15.31
C LEU A 201 77.24 -4.46 -14.17
N GLN A 202 76.71 -5.15 -13.15
CA GLN A 202 77.52 -5.78 -12.11
C GLN A 202 78.34 -6.97 -12.65
N LYS A 203 77.77 -7.79 -13.55
CA LYS A 203 78.52 -8.85 -14.25
C LYS A 203 79.63 -8.27 -15.12
N GLU A 204 79.38 -7.15 -15.78
CA GLU A 204 80.38 -6.49 -16.63
C GLU A 204 81.48 -5.82 -15.80
N LYS A 205 81.14 -5.18 -14.67
CA LYS A 205 82.13 -4.65 -13.71
C LYS A 205 82.95 -5.75 -13.07
N THR A 206 82.33 -6.83 -12.59
CA THR A 206 83.05 -7.99 -12.01
C THR A 206 83.87 -8.75 -13.06
N ALA A 207 83.47 -8.74 -14.33
CA ALA A 207 84.27 -9.27 -15.44
C ALA A 207 85.48 -8.37 -15.77
N LYS A 208 85.31 -7.04 -15.75
CA LYS A 208 86.41 -6.06 -15.88
C LYS A 208 87.36 -6.09 -14.69
N ASP A 209 86.85 -6.27 -13.47
CA ASP A 209 87.66 -6.47 -12.25
C ASP A 209 88.40 -7.82 -12.29
N ARG A 210 87.79 -8.89 -12.82
CA ARG A 210 88.49 -10.16 -13.11
C ARG A 210 89.52 -10.05 -14.24
N ALA A 211 89.33 -9.15 -15.20
CA ALA A 211 90.30 -8.87 -16.26
C ALA A 211 91.49 -8.04 -15.72
N ASN A 212 91.25 -7.05 -14.86
CA ASN A 212 92.29 -6.30 -14.16
C ASN A 212 93.04 -7.15 -13.11
N ALA A 213 92.36 -8.09 -12.45
CA ALA A 213 92.98 -9.07 -11.56
C ALA A 213 93.88 -10.10 -12.29
N ARG A 214 93.84 -10.17 -13.63
CA ARG A 214 94.80 -10.98 -14.43
C ARG A 214 96.08 -10.21 -14.79
N ALA A 215 96.12 -8.90 -14.61
CA ALA A 215 97.29 -8.06 -14.90
C ALA A 215 98.14 -7.73 -13.67
N ILE A 216 97.66 -8.03 -12.46
CA ILE A 216 98.42 -7.84 -11.22
C ILE A 216 98.32 -9.12 -10.40
N LYS A 217 99.50 -9.70 -10.14
CA LYS A 217 99.86 -10.62 -9.04
C LYS A 217 100.32 -12.03 -9.45
N SER A 218 101.50 -12.09 -10.09
CA SER A 218 102.58 -12.90 -9.54
C SER A 218 102.98 -12.34 -8.15
N VAL A 219 103.46 -13.19 -7.26
CA VAL A 219 103.69 -13.00 -5.81
C VAL A 219 102.51 -13.49 -4.94
N GLY A 220 102.68 -14.73 -4.46
CA GLY A 220 101.79 -15.46 -3.54
C GLY A 220 101.75 -14.89 -2.12
N ASN A 221 101.36 -15.63 -1.09
CA ASN A 221 100.88 -16.99 -0.96
C ASN A 221 100.11 -17.05 0.39
N SER A 222 99.28 -18.08 0.58
CA SER A 222 98.98 -18.68 1.89
C SER A 222 98.11 -17.93 2.92
N ALA A 223 96.94 -18.49 3.22
CA ALA A 223 96.63 -19.07 4.54
C ALA A 223 95.28 -19.81 4.48
N ALA A 224 95.34 -21.09 4.85
CA ALA A 224 94.20 -21.95 5.09
C ALA A 224 93.50 -21.59 6.40
N GLY A 225 92.21 -21.91 6.54
CA GLY A 225 91.53 -21.79 7.82
C GLY A 225 90.04 -22.07 7.76
N THR A 226 89.70 -23.33 7.95
CA THR A 226 88.39 -23.91 8.25
C THR A 226 87.71 -23.35 9.52
N ILE A 227 86.44 -23.74 9.69
CA ILE A 227 85.58 -23.69 10.90
C ILE A 227 84.75 -22.40 10.99
N GLY A 228 83.42 -22.40 11.14
CA GLY A 228 82.51 -23.49 11.43
C GLY A 228 81.06 -23.01 11.52
N ARG A 229 80.20 -24.01 11.62
CA ARG A 229 78.78 -23.97 11.95
C ARG A 229 78.54 -23.45 13.38
N GLU A 230 77.33 -22.96 13.57
CA GLU A 230 76.61 -22.76 14.84
C GLU A 230 77.04 -21.61 15.75
N LEU A 231 76.16 -20.60 15.81
CA LEU A 231 75.31 -20.29 16.98
C LEU A 231 74.10 -19.53 16.42
N GLY A 232 72.83 -19.88 16.64
CA GLY A 232 72.27 -20.75 17.67
C GLY A 232 71.54 -19.93 18.73
N LYS A 233 70.25 -19.65 18.44
CA LYS A 233 69.12 -19.40 19.37
C LYS A 233 69.09 -18.09 20.18
N ALA A 234 68.07 -17.28 19.88
CA ALA A 234 66.81 -17.12 20.63
C ALA A 234 66.01 -15.99 19.95
N ALA A 235 64.71 -16.01 19.70
CA ALA A 235 63.56 -16.80 20.16
C ALA A 235 62.60 -16.97 18.97
N GLY A 236 61.91 -18.11 18.78
CA GLY A 236 60.66 -18.42 19.48
C GLY A 236 59.56 -17.45 19.02
N SER A 237 58.50 -17.81 18.30
CA SER A 237 57.73 -19.07 18.26
C SER A 237 56.65 -18.94 17.17
N SER A 238 56.12 -20.10 16.74
CA SER A 238 54.89 -20.31 15.95
C SER A 238 55.02 -20.33 14.43
N PHE A 239 55.59 -21.43 13.94
CA PHE A 239 55.09 -22.09 12.73
C PHE A 239 54.26 -23.30 13.16
N GLY A 240 53.02 -23.40 12.67
CA GLY A 240 52.10 -24.48 12.97
C GLY A 240 51.19 -24.76 11.78
N THR A 241 51.64 -25.68 10.94
CA THR A 241 50.92 -26.31 9.83
C THR A 241 49.60 -26.94 10.30
N PHE A 242 48.47 -26.59 9.68
CA PHE A 242 47.30 -27.46 9.67
C PHE A 242 46.54 -27.33 8.34
N GLY A 243 46.98 -28.14 7.37
CA GLY A 243 46.27 -28.36 6.12
C GLY A 243 45.25 -29.50 6.27
N LYS A 244 44.02 -29.23 5.83
CA LYS A 244 43.05 -30.14 5.19
C LYS A 244 42.63 -31.44 5.90
N ARG A 245 41.30 -31.56 6.03
CA ARG A 245 40.42 -32.75 6.13
C ARG A 245 39.93 -33.12 7.53
N LEU A 246 38.79 -32.53 7.90
CA LEU A 246 37.71 -33.23 8.57
C LEU A 246 36.40 -32.70 7.97
N GLY A 247 35.74 -33.54 7.18
CA GLY A 247 34.40 -33.28 6.66
C GLY A 247 33.33 -33.68 7.67
N GLY A 248 32.12 -33.17 7.46
CA GLY A 248 30.90 -33.68 8.07
C GLY A 248 30.08 -32.61 8.80
N ASN A 249 29.02 -32.14 8.11
CA ASN A 249 27.71 -31.71 8.62
C ASN A 249 27.59 -31.28 10.10
N VAL A 250 27.15 -30.04 10.36
CA VAL A 250 25.99 -29.67 11.20
C VAL A 250 25.70 -28.16 11.02
N GLY A 251 24.43 -27.78 10.77
CA GLY A 251 23.88 -26.44 11.06
C GLY A 251 23.49 -25.59 9.83
N ALA A 252 22.39 -25.91 9.16
CA ALA A 252 21.08 -25.22 9.27
C ALA A 252 21.10 -23.74 8.81
N SER A 253 20.68 -23.38 7.58
CA SER A 253 19.30 -23.31 7.09
C SER A 253 18.32 -22.50 7.96
N LEU A 254 18.49 -21.18 8.04
CA LEU A 254 17.47 -20.24 8.52
C LEU A 254 17.68 -18.86 7.87
N ALA A 255 17.06 -18.64 6.70
CA ALA A 255 16.63 -17.32 6.18
C ALA A 255 15.93 -17.48 4.82
N ARG A 256 14.91 -18.34 4.78
CA ARG A 256 13.85 -18.31 3.76
C ARG A 256 12.55 -18.31 4.56
N GLY A 257 11.87 -17.16 4.62
CA GLY A 257 10.57 -17.07 5.28
C GLY A 257 10.28 -15.76 5.99
N ILE A 258 10.37 -14.61 5.31
CA ILE A 258 9.65 -13.38 5.70
C ILE A 258 9.17 -12.65 4.43
N LEU A 259 8.40 -13.34 3.58
CA LEU A 259 7.71 -12.77 2.42
C LEU A 259 6.41 -13.55 2.15
N GLY A 260 5.48 -13.54 3.11
CA GLY A 260 4.24 -14.32 2.95
C GLY A 260 3.17 -14.12 4.01
N THR A 261 2.97 -12.90 4.53
CA THR A 261 1.80 -12.58 5.38
C THR A 261 1.41 -11.10 5.28
N LEU A 262 1.16 -10.59 4.07
CA LEU A 262 0.66 -9.22 3.89
C LEU A 262 -0.33 -9.03 2.71
N PHE A 263 -1.00 -10.09 2.26
CA PHE A 263 -2.21 -9.96 1.45
C PHE A 263 -3.23 -11.01 1.86
N LYS A 264 -4.19 -10.58 2.69
CA LYS A 264 -5.53 -11.14 2.76
C LYS A 264 -6.49 -10.02 3.15
#